data_AF-A0A837HXE2-F1
#
_entry.id   AF-A0A837HXE2-F1
#
_cell.length_a   1.000
_cell.length_b   1.000
_cell.length_c   1.000
_cell.angle_alpha   90.00
_cell.angle_beta   90.00
_cell.angle_gamma   90.00
#
_symmetry.space_group_name_H-M   'P 1'
#
loop_
_entity.id
_entity.type
_entity.pdbx_description
1 polymer ?
#
loop_
_entity_poly.entity_id
_entity_poly.type
_entity_poly.pdbx_seq_one_letter_code
_entity_poly.pdbx_strand_id
1 'polypeptide(L)'
;INILGQPLTSSFPSGHATFFFALAAALFILDKRLGSILFLFVSLMGLARIVAGVHWTTDILAGAFLGISIVYLAYFSSRHFLPIK
;
A
#
# COMPACT_ATOMS: atom_id res chain seq x y z
N ILE A 1 3.86 4.81 22.93
CA ILE A 1 4.71 3.63 23.21
C ILE A 1 5.11 3.06 21.86
N ASN A 2 6.37 3.26 21.44
CA ASN A 2 6.91 2.66 20.21
C ASN A 2 7.66 1.40 20.62
N ILE A 3 7.04 0.24 20.41
CA ILE A 3 7.58 -1.05 20.88
C ILE A 3 8.83 -1.46 20.08
N LEU A 4 9.04 -0.86 18.90
CA LEU A 4 10.11 -1.21 17.96
C LEU A 4 11.31 -0.26 17.99
N GLY A 5 11.32 0.75 18.85
CA GLY A 5 12.46 1.67 19.03
C GLY A 5 12.86 2.48 17.78
N GLN A 6 11.95 2.60 16.80
CA GLN A 6 12.22 3.34 15.56
C GLN A 6 12.38 4.84 15.84
N PRO A 7 13.37 5.52 15.22
CA PRO A 7 13.55 6.96 15.35
C PRO A 7 12.28 7.70 14.88
N LEU A 8 12.00 8.87 15.47
CA LEU A 8 10.89 9.75 15.10
C LEU A 8 11.13 10.42 13.73
N THR A 9 11.35 9.63 12.68
CA THR A 9 11.32 10.09 11.30
C THR A 9 9.87 10.19 10.84
N SER A 10 9.61 11.00 9.81
CA SER A 10 8.25 11.33 9.35
C SER A 10 7.41 10.05 9.13
N SER A 11 6.47 9.78 10.04
CA SER A 11 5.59 8.60 9.99
C SER A 11 4.53 8.68 8.89
N PHE A 12 4.37 9.88 8.31
CA PHE A 12 3.35 10.19 7.32
C PHE A 12 3.95 10.53 5.94
N PRO A 13 3.43 9.93 4.84
CA PRO A 13 2.59 8.72 4.80
C PRO A 13 3.44 7.46 5.12
N SER A 14 2.80 6.34 5.52
CA SER A 14 3.54 5.11 5.80
C SER A 14 4.12 4.51 4.51
N GLY A 15 5.45 4.54 4.35
CA GLY A 15 6.12 3.96 3.18
C GLY A 15 5.87 2.45 3.02
N HIS A 16 5.77 1.71 4.12
CA HIS A 16 5.39 0.29 4.08
C HIS A 16 3.96 0.11 3.57
N ALA A 17 3.01 0.90 4.07
CA ALA A 17 1.64 0.85 3.56
C ALA A 17 1.60 1.19 2.06
N THR A 18 2.25 2.27 1.63
CA THR A 18 2.32 2.66 0.22
C THR A 18 2.83 1.54 -0.68
N PHE A 19 3.94 0.91 -0.32
CA PHE A 19 4.54 -0.16 -1.13
C PHE A 19 3.63 -1.39 -1.24
N PHE A 20 3.13 -1.89 -0.11
CA PHE A 20 2.35 -3.12 -0.10
C PHE A 20 0.96 -2.95 -0.71
N PHE A 21 0.31 -1.79 -0.53
CA PHE A 21 -0.96 -1.49 -1.19
C PHE A 21 -0.78 -1.27 -2.70
N ALA A 22 0.34 -0.69 -3.14
CA ALA A 22 0.69 -0.64 -4.56
C ALA A 22 0.87 -2.06 -5.14
N LEU A 23 1.61 -2.93 -4.46
CA LEU A 23 1.80 -4.32 -4.90
C LEU A 23 0.46 -5.07 -5.00
N ALA A 24 -0.42 -4.92 -4.01
CA ALA A 24 -1.75 -5.50 -4.02
C ALA A 24 -2.59 -4.98 -5.20
N ALA A 25 -2.56 -3.68 -5.48
CA ALA A 25 -3.24 -3.08 -6.62
C ALA A 25 -2.70 -3.58 -7.97
N ALA A 26 -1.37 -3.70 -8.11
CA ALA A 26 -0.75 -4.18 -9.34
C ALA A 26 -1.11 -5.63 -9.61
N LEU A 27 -1.07 -6.48 -8.58
CA LEU A 27 -1.51 -7.86 -8.70
C LEU A 27 -3.00 -7.97 -8.95
N PHE A 28 -3.83 -7.09 -8.38
CA PHE A 28 -5.28 -7.10 -8.64
C PHE A 28 -5.62 -6.82 -10.10
N ILE A 29 -4.82 -5.99 -10.78
CA ILE A 29 -4.95 -5.73 -12.22
C ILE A 29 -4.61 -6.97 -13.04
N LEU A 30 -3.63 -7.77 -12.61
CA LEU A 30 -3.17 -8.98 -13.30
C LEU A 30 -4.05 -10.21 -13.00
N ASP A 31 -4.34 -10.44 -11.72
CA ASP A 31 -5.19 -11.52 -11.21
C ASP A 31 -5.99 -11.01 -9.99
N LYS A 32 -7.31 -10.88 -10.20
CA LYS A 32 -8.23 -10.36 -9.17
C LYS A 32 -8.26 -11.21 -7.91
N ARG A 33 -8.06 -12.54 -7.99
CA ARG A 33 -8.07 -13.42 -6.81
C ARG A 33 -6.82 -13.17 -5.98
N LEU A 34 -5.64 -13.22 -6.60
CA LEU A 34 -4.37 -12.99 -5.90
C LEU A 34 -4.29 -11.58 -5.31
N GLY A 35 -4.70 -10.56 -6.08
CA GLY A 35 -4.74 -9.18 -5.59
C GLY A 35 -5.68 -9.01 -4.39
N SER A 36 -6.87 -9.61 -4.42
CA SER A 36 -7.83 -9.53 -3.29
C SER A 36 -7.27 -10.20 -2.03
N ILE A 37 -6.61 -11.36 -2.18
CA ILE A 37 -5.94 -12.04 -1.08
C ILE A 37 -4.84 -11.15 -0.50
N LEU A 38 -4.03 -10.51 -1.36
CA LEU A 38 -3.01 -9.58 -0.89
C LEU A 38 -3.61 -8.38 -0.17
N PHE A 39 -4.69 -7.77 -0.66
CA PHE A 39 -5.34 -6.66 0.03
C PHE A 39 -5.73 -7.02 1.47
N LEU A 40 -6.19 -8.25 1.70
CA LEU A 40 -6.46 -8.74 3.06
C LEU A 40 -5.17 -8.81 3.90
N PHE A 41 -4.11 -9.44 3.40
CA PHE A 41 -2.84 -9.55 4.13
C PHE A 41 -2.19 -8.19 4.42
N VAL A 42 -2.24 -7.26 3.48
CA VAL A 42 -1.69 -5.92 3.64
C VAL A 42 -2.52 -5.09 4.62
N SER A 43 -3.84 -5.29 4.66
CA SER A 43 -4.70 -4.67 5.68
C SER A 43 -4.37 -5.20 7.08
N LEU A 44 -4.14 -6.51 7.23
CA LEU A 44 -3.69 -7.12 8.49
C LEU A 44 -2.30 -6.61 8.92
N MET A 45 -1.37 -6.44 7.96
CA MET A 45 -0.07 -5.81 8.21
C MET A 45 -0.25 -4.37 8.71
N GLY A 46 -1.18 -3.61 8.12
CA GLY A 46 -1.51 -2.25 8.57
C GLY A 46 -2.01 -2.23 10.01
N LEU A 47 -2.95 -3.11 10.34
CA LEU A 47 -3.44 -3.28 11.71
C LEU A 47 -2.30 -3.59 12.70
N ALA A 48 -1.39 -4.50 12.34
CA ALA A 48 -0.23 -4.82 13.17
C ALA A 48 0.67 -3.59 13.42
N ARG A 49 0.81 -2.69 12.44
CA ARG A 49 1.57 -1.44 12.60
C ARG A 49 0.88 -0.43 13.52
N ILE A 50 -0.46 -0.38 13.52
CA ILE A 50 -1.23 0.44 14.47
C ILE A 50 -1.04 -0.10 15.88
N VAL A 51 -1.22 -1.41 16.07
CA VAL A 51 -1.08 -2.07 17.38
C VAL A 51 0.34 -1.93 17.95
N ALA A 52 1.37 -1.99 17.10
CA ALA A 52 2.75 -1.76 17.49
C ALA A 52 3.06 -0.31 17.91
N GLY A 53 2.11 0.62 17.72
CA GLY A 53 2.24 2.03 18.08
C GLY A 53 3.24 2.80 17.22
N VAL A 54 3.52 2.32 16.01
CA VAL A 54 4.50 2.95 15.08
C VAL A 54 3.86 3.84 14.03
N HIS A 55 2.57 3.66 13.74
CA HIS A 55 1.84 4.46 12.77
C HIS A 55 0.43 4.76 13.25
N TRP A 56 -0.07 5.94 12.90
CA TRP A 56 -1.47 6.27 13.04
C TRP A 56 -2.30 5.62 11.93
N THR A 57 -3.57 5.38 12.18
CA THR A 57 -4.51 4.85 11.17
C THR A 57 -4.50 5.71 9.90
N THR A 58 -4.39 7.03 10.06
CA THR A 58 -4.29 7.99 8.96
C THR A 58 -3.06 7.79 8.09
N ASP A 59 -1.91 7.39 8.67
CA ASP A 59 -0.67 7.16 7.93
C ASP A 59 -0.80 5.98 6.97
N ILE A 60 -1.53 4.96 7.40
CA ILE A 60 -1.78 3.73 6.63
C ILE A 60 -2.82 3.98 5.56
N LEU A 61 -3.90 4.70 5.87
CA LEU A 61 -4.91 5.08 4.88
C LEU A 61 -4.33 5.98 3.79
N ALA A 62 -3.50 6.96 4.17
CA ALA A 62 -2.81 7.82 3.22
C ALA A 62 -1.84 7.01 2.34
N GLY A 63 -1.07 6.09 2.92
CA GLY A 63 -0.21 5.19 2.16
C GLY A 63 -0.99 4.27 1.21
N ALA A 64 -2.11 3.70 1.67
CA ALA A 64 -2.98 2.88 0.85
C ALA A 64 -3.52 3.64 -0.36
N PHE A 65 -4.06 4.84 -0.13
CA PHE A 65 -4.54 5.71 -1.19
C PHE A 65 -3.43 6.04 -2.19
N LEU A 66 -2.27 6.50 -1.70
CA LEU A 66 -1.14 6.86 -2.54
C LEU A 66 -0.64 5.68 -3.40
N GLY A 67 -0.45 4.51 -2.80
CA GLY A 67 0.04 3.32 -3.47
C GLY A 67 -0.92 2.83 -4.56
N ILE A 68 -2.22 2.77 -4.25
CA ILE A 68 -3.26 2.39 -5.22
C ILE A 68 -3.31 3.39 -6.37
N SER A 69 -3.37 4.69 -6.09
CA SER A 69 -3.45 5.74 -7.11
C SER A 69 -2.26 5.71 -8.07
N ILE A 70 -1.05 5.52 -7.57
CA ILE A 70 0.17 5.44 -8.41
C ILE A 70 0.05 4.28 -9.40
N VAL A 71 -0.38 3.10 -8.95
CA VAL A 71 -0.47 1.92 -9.81
C VAL A 71 -1.54 2.07 -10.87
N TYR A 72 -2.72 2.57 -10.53
CA TYR A 72 -3.77 2.81 -11.52
C TYR A 72 -3.37 3.89 -12.54
N LEU A 73 -2.68 4.95 -12.10
CA LEU A 73 -2.16 5.99 -13.00
C LEU A 73 -1.08 5.44 -13.93
N ALA A 74 -0.13 4.66 -13.40
CA ALA A 74 0.91 4.01 -14.18
C ALA A 74 0.32 3.02 -15.20
N TYR A 75 -0.70 2.27 -14.79
CA TYR A 75 -1.41 1.34 -15.66
C TYR A 75 -2.19 2.04 -16.78
N PHE A 76 -2.90 3.12 -16.46
CA PHE A 76 -3.62 3.90 -17.46
C PHE A 76 -2.66 4.54 -18.46
N SER A 77 -1.56 5.12 -17.96
CA SER A 77 -0.49 5.69 -18.79
C SER A 77 0.13 4.63 -19.68
N SER A 78 0.47 3.45 -19.14
CA SER A 78 1.11 2.39 -19.92
C SER A 78 0.20 1.85 -21.01
N ARG A 79 -1.12 1.72 -20.77
CA ARG A 79 -2.09 1.34 -21.81
C ARG A 79 -2.19 2.37 -22.94
N HIS A 80 -1.90 3.64 -22.66
CA HIS A 80 -1.94 4.69 -23.68
C HIS A 80 -0.67 4.69 -24.56
N PHE A 81 0.50 4.41 -23.97
CA PHE A 81 1.79 4.46 -24.68
C PHE A 81 2.23 3.11 -25.27
N LEU A 82 1.82 2.00 -24.67
CA LEU A 82 2.09 0.65 -25.12
C LEU A 82 0.75 -0.06 -25.22
N PRO A 83 0.17 -0.24 -26.42
CA PRO A 83 -1.00 -1.08 -26.58
C PRO A 83 -0.58 -2.52 -26.27
N ILE A 84 -0.72 -2.92 -25.01
CA ILE A 84 -0.51 -4.28 -24.56
C ILE A 84 -1.64 -5.10 -25.20
N LYS A 85 -1.31 -5.81 -26.28
CA LYS A 85 -2.18 -6.80 -26.93
C LYS A 85 -2.35 -8.02 -26.03
#